data_AF-A0A543HUY6-F1
#
_entry.id   AF-A0A543HUY6-F1
#
_cell.length_a   1.000
_cell.length_b   1.000
_cell.length_c   1.000
_cell.angle_alpha   90.00
_cell.angle_beta   90.00
_cell.angle_gamma   90.00
#
_symmetry.space_group_name_H-M   'P 1'
#
loop_
_entity.id
_entity.type
_entity.pdbx_description
1 polymer ?
#
loop_
_entity_poly.entity_id
_entity_poly.type
_entity_poly.pdbx_seq_one_letter_code
_entity_poly.pdbx_strand_id
1 'polypeptide(L)'
;MSRQPSSPHPSPPPGLEEAWDRRLERWNPLVVILLALGGALAGAGVLLVGAGSDPRSLQFIHTSGFIVWASVMAVQVAVWAVVAVPLWSEIVDLVRHNAVGRTVWAIPAVVALALVMLAVFSPAAGFDWPLVGHHVKVWLLTALAALGVGLPAVFGIGLVQDLVRRTVPRSDDTESIQMALVSRSRIRRFLGSAGAVIGLAVLASGSLRLAVVPAFVPATSFPAISVLLYGAFFSALLIVVYVPAHLSLRRLCTEIREASFPLEGMPPPTSAELETWLNGRKRIDTLTEANVTIGSQLQAAVFILAPLTSAALTTLLPKVG
;
A
#
# COMPACT_ATOMS: atom_id res chain seq x y z
N MET A 1 20.24 29.83 -40.91
CA MET A 1 19.68 28.78 -40.04
C MET A 1 20.63 28.57 -38.87
N SER A 2 20.31 29.17 -37.72
CA SER A 2 21.09 29.10 -36.48
C SER A 2 20.79 27.78 -35.77
N ARG A 3 21.82 26.98 -35.51
CA ARG A 3 21.73 25.75 -34.70
C ARG A 3 21.41 26.14 -33.26
N GLN A 4 20.27 25.68 -32.76
CA GLN A 4 19.92 25.77 -31.34
C GLN A 4 20.92 24.93 -30.54
N PRO A 5 21.53 25.46 -29.46
CA PRO A 5 22.42 24.68 -28.61
C PRO A 5 21.61 23.57 -27.93
N SER A 6 22.03 22.32 -28.16
CA SER A 6 21.54 21.14 -27.46
C SER A 6 21.72 21.34 -25.96
N SER A 7 20.61 21.47 -25.24
CA SER A 7 20.59 21.46 -23.79
C SER A 7 21.30 20.20 -23.28
N PRO A 8 22.18 20.30 -22.26
CA PRO A 8 22.89 19.16 -21.71
C PRO A 8 21.87 18.11 -21.23
N HIS A 9 21.95 16.91 -21.79
CA HIS A 9 21.19 15.76 -21.31
C HIS A 9 21.58 15.51 -19.85
N PRO A 10 20.62 15.46 -18.90
CA PRO A 10 20.92 15.04 -17.54
C PRO A 10 21.51 13.62 -17.59
N SER A 11 22.63 13.43 -16.90
CA SER A 11 23.25 12.12 -16.74
C SER A 11 22.22 11.15 -16.16
N PRO A 12 22.18 9.88 -16.63
CA PRO A 12 21.25 8.90 -16.10
C PRO A 12 21.52 8.75 -14.59
N PRO A 13 20.48 8.80 -13.73
CA PRO A 13 20.67 8.62 -12.30
C PRO A 13 21.30 7.24 -12.06
N PRO A 14 22.27 7.12 -11.14
CA PRO A 14 22.87 5.84 -10.78
C PRO A 14 21.78 4.81 -10.47
N GLY A 15 22.00 3.55 -10.85
CA GLY A 15 21.03 2.44 -10.77
C GLY A 15 20.11 2.56 -9.56
N LEU A 16 18.86 2.94 -9.80
CA LEU A 16 17.90 3.33 -8.76
C LEU A 16 17.52 2.16 -7.84
N GLU A 17 17.65 0.92 -8.31
CA GLU A 17 17.53 -0.29 -7.49
C GLU A 17 18.68 -0.39 -6.48
N GLU A 18 19.93 -0.23 -6.92
CA GLU A 18 21.08 -0.14 -6.00
C GLU A 18 20.96 1.07 -5.05
N ALA A 19 20.36 2.17 -5.49
CA ALA A 19 20.20 3.35 -4.63
C ALA A 19 19.19 3.10 -3.50
N TRP A 20 18.15 2.29 -3.75
CA TRP A 20 17.16 1.93 -2.74
C TRP A 20 17.62 0.78 -1.84
N ASP A 21 18.22 -0.27 -2.40
CA ASP A 21 18.82 -1.35 -1.61
C ASP A 21 19.91 -0.79 -0.71
N ARG A 22 20.79 0.10 -1.22
CA ARG A 22 21.74 0.85 -0.38
C ARG A 22 21.05 1.80 0.60
N ARG A 23 19.83 2.27 0.32
CA ARG A 23 19.10 3.13 1.27
C ARG A 23 18.52 2.29 2.39
N LEU A 24 17.95 1.11 2.15
CA LEU A 24 17.49 0.17 3.19
C LEU A 24 18.65 -0.48 3.96
N GLU A 25 19.75 -0.83 3.30
CA GLU A 25 20.99 -1.26 3.96
C GLU A 25 21.59 -0.17 4.86
N ARG A 26 21.32 1.11 4.56
CA ARG A 26 21.70 2.23 5.43
C ARG A 26 20.80 2.38 6.66
N TRP A 27 19.63 1.73 6.72
CA TRP A 27 18.85 1.75 7.95
C TRP A 27 19.55 0.92 8.99
N ASN A 28 20.15 1.62 9.95
CA ASN A 28 20.67 0.97 11.13
C ASN A 28 19.55 0.13 11.76
N PRO A 29 19.72 -1.20 11.94
CA PRO A 29 18.67 -2.06 12.49
C PRO A 29 18.18 -1.58 13.86
N LEU A 30 19.03 -0.89 14.62
CA LEU A 30 18.63 -0.23 15.87
C LEU A 30 17.57 0.83 15.67
N VAL A 31 17.63 1.63 14.60
CA VAL A 31 16.60 2.65 14.30
C VAL A 31 15.26 1.99 14.00
N VAL A 32 15.26 0.89 13.24
CA VAL A 32 14.04 0.12 12.95
C VAL A 32 13.45 -0.45 14.22
N ILE A 33 14.26 -1.05 15.09
CA ILE A 33 13.83 -1.60 16.38
C ILE A 33 13.27 -0.47 17.28
N LEU A 34 13.95 0.67 17.36
CA LEU A 34 13.51 1.80 18.17
C LEU A 34 12.18 2.39 17.67
N LEU A 35 12.00 2.50 16.35
CA LEU A 35 10.73 2.95 15.77
C LEU A 35 9.61 1.95 16.01
N ALA A 36 9.88 0.65 15.86
CA ALA A 36 8.91 -0.40 16.12
C ALA A 36 8.48 -0.42 17.60
N LEU A 37 9.44 -0.41 18.53
CA LEU A 37 9.17 -0.36 19.96
C LEU A 37 8.46 0.93 20.36
N GLY A 38 8.93 2.08 19.87
CA GLY A 38 8.30 3.38 20.12
C GLY A 38 6.86 3.43 19.61
N GLY A 39 6.61 2.94 18.39
CA GLY A 39 5.26 2.83 17.83
C GLY A 39 4.37 1.89 18.64
N ALA A 40 4.87 0.70 19.02
CA ALA A 40 4.12 -0.25 19.85
C ALA A 40 3.71 0.36 21.20
N LEU A 41 4.67 0.98 21.89
CA LEU A 41 4.42 1.64 23.18
C LEU A 41 3.46 2.82 23.04
N ALA A 42 3.57 3.62 21.98
CA ALA A 42 2.65 4.71 21.71
C ALA A 42 1.22 4.20 21.45
N GLY A 43 1.07 3.15 20.65
CA GLY A 43 -0.22 2.52 20.38
C GLY A 43 -0.89 1.98 21.64
N ALA A 44 -0.15 1.21 22.44
CA ALA A 44 -0.64 0.71 23.72
C ALA A 44 -0.96 1.85 24.72
N GLY A 45 -0.10 2.87 24.79
CA GLY A 45 -0.27 4.05 25.63
C GLY A 45 -1.57 4.77 25.31
N VAL A 46 -1.84 5.09 24.04
CA VAL A 46 -3.08 5.75 23.60
C VAL A 46 -4.33 4.98 24.04
N LEU A 47 -4.31 3.64 23.98
CA LEU A 47 -5.43 2.82 24.42
C LEU A 47 -5.66 2.89 25.94
N LEU A 48 -4.57 2.89 26.71
CA LEU A 48 -4.60 2.84 28.18
C LEU A 48 -4.83 4.20 28.85
N VAL A 49 -4.63 5.32 28.14
CA VAL A 49 -4.90 6.67 28.66
C VAL A 49 -6.34 6.77 29.15
N GLY A 50 -6.55 7.04 30.44
CA GLY A 50 -7.87 7.15 31.04
C GLY A 50 -8.66 5.84 31.14
N ALA A 51 -8.05 4.68 30.87
CA ALA A 51 -8.76 3.40 30.97
C ALA A 51 -9.14 3.03 32.41
N GLY A 52 -8.41 3.56 33.41
CA GLY A 52 -8.71 3.34 34.83
C GLY A 52 -9.72 4.30 35.45
N SER A 53 -10.23 5.30 34.70
CA SER A 53 -11.14 6.31 35.27
C SER A 53 -12.60 5.87 35.34
N ASP A 54 -12.96 4.77 34.67
CA ASP A 54 -14.33 4.25 34.60
C ASP A 54 -14.37 2.75 34.94
N PRO A 55 -15.31 2.28 35.78
CA PRO A 55 -15.38 0.87 36.18
C PRO A 55 -15.57 -0.11 35.01
N ARG A 56 -16.33 0.28 33.97
CA ARG A 56 -16.59 -0.58 32.80
C ARG A 56 -15.33 -0.69 31.94
N SER A 57 -14.57 0.39 31.80
CA SER A 57 -13.24 0.37 31.18
C SER A 57 -12.25 -0.48 31.95
N LEU A 58 -12.22 -0.36 33.27
CA LEU A 58 -11.35 -1.17 34.12
C LEU A 58 -11.66 -2.66 33.96
N GLN A 59 -12.94 -3.05 33.95
CA GLN A 59 -13.34 -4.43 33.70
C GLN A 59 -12.89 -4.92 32.32
N PHE A 60 -13.03 -4.08 31.30
CA PHE A 60 -12.66 -4.45 29.93
C PHE A 60 -11.16 -4.65 29.76
N ILE A 61 -10.31 -3.79 30.31
CA ILE A 61 -8.84 -3.90 30.13
C ILE A 61 -8.25 -5.15 30.79
N HIS A 62 -8.93 -5.73 31.77
CA HIS A 62 -8.53 -6.99 32.41
C HIS A 62 -8.99 -8.24 31.64
N THR A 63 -9.74 -8.10 30.55
CA THR A 63 -10.14 -9.23 29.72
C THR A 63 -9.02 -9.70 28.81
N SER A 64 -8.95 -11.00 28.55
CA SER A 64 -8.02 -11.57 27.56
C SER A 64 -8.28 -11.03 26.15
N GLY A 65 -9.54 -10.75 25.81
CA GLY A 65 -9.93 -10.14 24.55
C GLY A 65 -9.31 -8.76 24.35
N PHE A 66 -9.30 -7.91 25.38
CA PHE A 66 -8.63 -6.62 25.32
C PHE A 66 -7.12 -6.77 25.08
N ILE A 67 -6.46 -7.70 25.77
CA ILE A 67 -5.01 -7.93 25.62
C ILE A 67 -4.67 -8.30 24.18
N VAL A 68 -5.44 -9.20 23.55
CA VAL A 68 -5.25 -9.59 22.15
C VAL A 68 -5.46 -8.38 21.23
N TRP A 69 -6.55 -7.64 21.40
CA TRP A 69 -6.84 -6.47 20.58
C TRP A 69 -5.79 -5.35 20.73
N ALA A 70 -5.40 -5.02 21.96
CA ALA A 70 -4.38 -4.03 22.26
C ALA A 70 -3.02 -4.43 21.69
N SER A 71 -2.68 -5.72 21.72
CA SER A 71 -1.46 -6.24 21.10
C SER A 71 -1.47 -6.06 19.58
N VAL A 72 -2.59 -6.35 18.91
CA VAL A 72 -2.75 -6.10 17.47
C VAL A 72 -2.61 -4.62 17.15
N MET A 73 -3.24 -3.73 17.93
CA MET A 73 -3.10 -2.27 17.76
C MET A 73 -1.66 -1.81 17.98
N ALA A 74 -0.94 -2.33 18.98
CA ALA A 74 0.46 -2.00 19.22
C ALA A 74 1.35 -2.42 18.03
N VAL A 75 1.19 -3.66 17.53
CA VAL A 75 1.90 -4.15 16.33
C VAL A 75 1.57 -3.26 15.13
N GLN A 76 0.31 -2.88 14.98
CA GLN A 76 -0.14 -2.04 13.87
C GLN A 76 0.53 -0.66 13.89
N VAL A 77 0.60 0.01 15.04
CA VAL A 77 1.29 1.31 15.17
C VAL A 77 2.81 1.17 15.00
N ALA A 78 3.41 0.07 15.48
CA ALA A 78 4.81 -0.24 15.24
C ALA A 78 5.13 -0.34 13.74
N VAL A 79 4.31 -1.07 12.99
CA VAL A 79 4.45 -1.20 11.53
C VAL A 79 4.33 0.17 10.86
N TRP A 80 3.38 1.01 11.27
CA TRP A 80 3.24 2.35 10.71
C TRP A 80 4.46 3.23 10.97
N ALA A 81 5.01 3.20 12.18
CA ALA A 81 6.20 3.96 12.53
C ALA A 81 7.41 3.59 11.65
N VAL A 82 7.59 2.30 11.38
CA VAL A 82 8.68 1.80 10.53
C VAL A 82 8.44 2.12 9.05
N VAL A 83 7.21 1.95 8.56
CA VAL A 83 6.90 2.10 7.12
C VAL A 83 6.75 3.57 6.71
N ALA A 84 6.23 4.43 7.57
CA ALA A 84 5.92 5.82 7.21
C ALA A 84 7.14 6.59 6.71
N VAL A 85 8.27 6.48 7.41
CA VAL A 85 9.47 7.28 7.10
C VAL A 85 10.04 7.02 5.70
N PRO A 86 10.37 5.77 5.30
CA PRO A 86 10.87 5.50 3.95
C PRO A 86 9.83 5.85 2.88
N LEU A 87 8.55 5.60 3.15
CA LEU A 87 7.45 5.90 2.24
C LEU A 87 7.35 7.41 1.94
N TRP A 88 7.38 8.25 2.98
CA TRP A 88 7.38 9.70 2.84
C TRP A 88 8.63 10.23 2.16
N SER A 89 9.80 9.65 2.45
CA SER A 89 11.04 10.04 1.77
C SER A 89 10.95 9.82 0.25
N GLU A 90 10.35 8.71 -0.17
CA GLU A 90 10.18 8.37 -1.58
C GLU A 90 9.18 9.30 -2.28
N ILE A 91 8.09 9.67 -1.59
CA ILE A 91 7.12 10.64 -2.11
C ILE A 91 7.75 12.03 -2.25
N VAL A 92 8.48 12.49 -1.25
CA VAL A 92 9.18 13.78 -1.31
C VAL A 92 10.19 13.79 -2.45
N ASP A 93 10.94 12.71 -2.62
CA ASP A 93 11.89 12.57 -3.73
C ASP A 93 11.16 12.59 -5.08
N LEU A 94 10.04 11.87 -5.23
CA LEU A 94 9.22 11.88 -6.44
C LEU A 94 8.66 13.28 -6.75
N VAL A 95 8.13 13.98 -5.76
CA VAL A 95 7.55 15.32 -5.93
C VAL A 95 8.63 16.36 -6.25
N ARG A 96 9.81 16.28 -5.63
CA ARG A 96 10.91 17.24 -5.85
C ARG A 96 11.50 17.15 -7.25
N HIS A 97 11.61 15.94 -7.81
CA HIS A 97 12.28 15.72 -9.09
C HIS A 97 11.33 15.70 -10.29
N ASN A 98 10.01 15.73 -10.08
CA ASN A 98 9.03 15.64 -11.15
C ASN A 98 7.98 16.73 -11.04
N ALA A 99 7.61 17.32 -12.18
CA ALA A 99 6.50 18.27 -12.24
C ALA A 99 5.17 17.53 -12.01
N VAL A 100 4.61 17.61 -10.80
CA VAL A 100 3.37 16.90 -10.47
C VAL A 100 2.15 17.59 -11.10
N GLY A 101 1.35 16.84 -11.85
CA GLY A 101 0.10 17.35 -12.43
C GLY A 101 -0.98 17.58 -11.38
N ARG A 102 -1.89 18.55 -11.60
CA ARG A 102 -3.04 18.82 -10.71
C ARG A 102 -3.93 17.58 -10.51
N THR A 103 -4.06 16.73 -11.53
CA THR A 103 -4.86 15.50 -11.50
C THR A 103 -4.33 14.44 -10.52
N VAL A 104 -3.05 14.47 -10.16
CA VAL A 104 -2.46 13.51 -9.20
C VAL A 104 -3.03 13.71 -7.80
N TRP A 105 -3.41 14.94 -7.44
CA TRP A 105 -4.00 15.29 -6.16
C TRP A 105 -5.45 14.85 -6.01
N ALA A 106 -6.16 14.58 -7.12
CA ALA A 106 -7.55 14.15 -7.07
C ALA A 106 -7.70 12.76 -6.44
N ILE A 107 -6.76 11.84 -6.70
CA ILE A 107 -6.80 10.46 -6.19
C ILE A 107 -6.73 10.40 -4.64
N PRO A 108 -5.71 10.97 -3.96
CA PRO A 108 -5.67 10.97 -2.51
C PRO A 108 -6.81 11.80 -1.91
N ALA A 109 -7.29 12.84 -2.58
CA ALA A 109 -8.45 13.60 -2.12
C ALA A 109 -9.74 12.76 -2.09
N VAL A 110 -9.99 11.97 -3.14
CA VAL A 110 -11.13 11.03 -3.19
C VAL A 110 -11.00 9.95 -2.12
N VAL A 111 -9.79 9.41 -1.92
CA VAL A 111 -9.55 8.42 -0.85
C VAL A 111 -9.72 9.04 0.54
N ALA A 112 -9.21 10.25 0.77
CA ALA A 112 -9.39 10.98 2.02
C ALA A 112 -10.88 11.26 2.28
N LEU A 113 -11.62 11.67 1.24
CA LEU A 113 -13.07 11.85 1.33
C LEU A 113 -13.77 10.53 1.68
N ALA A 114 -13.42 9.43 1.03
CA ALA A 114 -13.97 8.11 1.33
C ALA A 114 -13.69 7.68 2.79
N LEU A 115 -12.50 7.96 3.30
CA LEU A 115 -12.12 7.73 4.70
C LEU A 115 -12.96 8.56 5.67
N VAL A 116 -13.15 9.85 5.38
CA VAL A 116 -14.00 10.74 6.18
C VAL A 116 -15.44 10.27 6.17
N MET A 117 -15.98 9.92 5.00
CA MET A 117 -17.35 9.41 4.86
C MET A 117 -17.52 8.11 5.66
N LEU A 118 -16.57 7.17 5.59
CA LEU A 118 -16.64 5.94 6.37
C LEU A 118 -16.61 6.21 7.88
N ALA A 119 -15.81 7.17 8.34
CA ALA A 119 -15.75 7.55 9.75
C ALA A 119 -17.06 8.21 10.22
N VAL A 120 -17.62 9.11 9.41
CA VAL A 120 -18.86 9.85 9.71
C VAL A 120 -20.08 8.93 9.72
N PHE A 121 -20.19 8.02 8.75
CA PHE A 121 -21.32 7.10 8.60
C PHE A 121 -21.10 5.76 9.31
N SER A 122 -20.07 5.64 10.14
CA SER A 122 -19.80 4.39 10.85
C SER A 122 -20.96 4.07 11.80
N PRO A 123 -21.65 2.91 11.64
CA PRO A 123 -22.72 2.49 12.54
C PRO A 123 -22.28 2.40 14.00
N ALA A 124 -20.95 2.34 14.22
CA ALA A 124 -20.31 2.32 15.52
C ALA A 124 -20.48 3.60 16.36
N ALA A 125 -20.83 4.74 15.74
CA ALA A 125 -20.86 6.05 16.41
C ALA A 125 -21.88 6.18 17.55
N GLY A 126 -22.86 5.27 17.63
CA GLY A 126 -23.91 5.28 18.66
C GLY A 126 -23.74 4.22 19.76
N PHE A 127 -22.60 3.53 19.85
CA PHE A 127 -22.42 2.46 20.84
C PHE A 127 -21.78 2.96 22.13
N ASP A 128 -22.31 2.48 23.26
CA ASP A 128 -21.66 2.61 24.55
C ASP A 128 -20.47 1.66 24.64
N TRP A 129 -19.34 2.10 24.09
CA TRP A 129 -18.10 1.35 24.10
C TRP A 129 -17.60 1.14 25.53
N PRO A 130 -17.08 -0.05 25.86
CA PRO A 130 -16.59 -0.32 27.21
C PRO A 130 -15.34 0.49 27.57
N LEU A 131 -14.60 0.98 26.57
CA LEU A 131 -13.40 1.79 26.76
C LEU A 131 -13.72 3.30 26.71
N VAL A 132 -13.39 4.04 27.76
CA VAL A 132 -13.54 5.50 27.81
C VAL A 132 -12.77 6.14 26.67
N GLY A 133 -13.44 7.05 25.97
CA GLY A 133 -12.88 7.77 24.84
C GLY A 133 -12.55 6.88 23.64
N HIS A 134 -13.16 5.69 23.53
CA HIS A 134 -12.90 4.73 22.45
C HIS A 134 -12.89 5.40 21.06
N HIS A 135 -13.91 6.19 20.75
CA HIS A 135 -14.03 6.89 19.47
C HIS A 135 -12.83 7.78 19.16
N VAL A 136 -12.44 8.62 20.11
CA VAL A 136 -11.32 9.56 19.93
C VAL A 136 -10.00 8.79 19.77
N LYS A 137 -9.78 7.75 20.58
CA LYS A 137 -8.58 6.91 20.52
C LYS A 137 -8.47 6.18 19.19
N VAL A 138 -9.52 5.47 18.77
CA VAL A 138 -9.54 4.74 17.49
C VAL A 138 -9.46 5.69 16.32
N TRP A 139 -10.14 6.85 16.38
CA TRP A 139 -10.04 7.87 15.33
C TRP A 139 -8.63 8.43 15.21
N LEU A 140 -7.97 8.75 16.33
CA LEU A 140 -6.59 9.24 16.34
C LEU A 140 -5.63 8.21 15.74
N LEU A 141 -5.73 6.94 16.14
CA LEU A 141 -4.90 5.86 15.59
C LEU A 141 -5.19 5.65 14.10
N THR A 142 -6.46 5.70 13.68
CA THR A 142 -6.85 5.58 12.27
C THR A 142 -6.35 6.76 11.44
N ALA A 143 -6.43 7.98 11.97
CA ALA A 143 -5.91 9.18 11.33
C ALA A 143 -4.38 9.08 11.19
N LEU A 144 -3.67 8.61 12.22
CA LEU A 144 -2.24 8.34 12.14
C LEU A 144 -1.91 7.31 11.05
N ALA A 145 -2.68 6.23 10.93
CA ALA A 145 -2.54 5.24 9.86
C ALA A 145 -2.73 5.85 8.48
N ALA A 146 -3.82 6.60 8.31
CA ALA A 146 -4.23 7.17 7.05
C ALA A 146 -3.25 8.23 6.58
N LEU A 147 -2.87 9.16 7.45
CA LEU A 147 -1.93 10.23 7.14
C LEU A 147 -0.50 9.70 7.04
N GLY A 148 -0.10 8.78 7.91
CA GLY A 148 1.26 8.26 7.97
C GLY A 148 1.61 7.30 6.85
N VAL A 149 0.68 6.45 6.43
CA VAL A 149 0.96 5.35 5.49
C VAL A 149 -0.07 5.25 4.37
N GLY A 150 -1.37 5.26 4.69
CA GLY A 150 -2.44 4.99 3.72
C GLY A 150 -2.50 5.97 2.55
N LEU A 151 -2.72 7.26 2.84
CA LEU A 151 -2.77 8.32 1.83
C LEU A 151 -1.43 8.50 1.11
N PRO A 152 -0.27 8.49 1.80
CA PRO A 152 1.03 8.49 1.13
C PRO A 152 1.19 7.35 0.11
N ALA A 153 0.80 6.13 0.46
CA ALA A 153 0.89 4.98 -0.45
C ALA A 153 0.02 5.17 -1.69
N VAL A 154 -1.25 5.56 -1.51
CA VAL A 154 -2.18 5.85 -2.62
C VAL A 154 -1.66 6.98 -3.50
N PHE A 155 -1.16 8.05 -2.88
CA PHE A 155 -0.59 9.19 -3.59
C PHE A 155 0.67 8.80 -4.38
N GLY A 156 1.53 7.97 -3.81
CA GLY A 156 2.70 7.40 -4.48
C GLY A 156 2.34 6.62 -5.74
N ILE A 157 1.28 5.79 -5.69
CA ILE A 157 0.77 5.08 -6.89
C ILE A 157 0.33 6.09 -7.96
N GLY A 158 -0.40 7.12 -7.58
CA GLY A 158 -0.84 8.18 -8.49
C GLY A 158 0.32 8.96 -9.12
N LEU A 159 1.36 9.28 -8.33
CA LEU A 159 2.57 9.95 -8.81
C LEU A 159 3.32 9.10 -9.84
N VAL A 160 3.51 7.81 -9.56
CA VAL A 160 4.18 6.91 -10.48
C VAL A 160 3.35 6.71 -11.75
N GLN A 161 2.03 6.62 -11.63
CA GLN A 161 1.13 6.57 -12.79
C GLN A 161 1.27 7.81 -13.69
N ASP A 162 1.29 9.01 -13.12
CA ASP A 162 1.47 10.26 -13.87
C ASP A 162 2.84 10.34 -14.54
N LEU A 163 3.91 9.92 -13.83
CA LEU A 163 5.26 9.82 -14.39
C LEU A 163 5.27 8.91 -15.62
N VAL A 164 4.78 7.68 -15.47
CA VAL A 164 4.72 6.67 -16.54
C VAL A 164 3.91 7.17 -17.74
N ARG A 165 2.80 7.90 -17.53
CA ARG A 165 1.97 8.43 -18.62
C ARG A 165 2.63 9.54 -19.44
N ARG A 166 3.65 10.20 -18.89
CA ARG A 166 4.37 11.29 -19.56
C ARG A 166 5.63 10.81 -20.25
N THR A 167 6.09 9.60 -19.94
CA THR A 167 7.23 8.99 -20.60
C THR A 167 6.85 8.59 -22.02
N VAL A 168 7.64 9.04 -22.99
CA VAL A 168 7.52 8.64 -24.40
C VAL A 168 8.75 7.80 -24.75
N PRO A 169 8.59 6.49 -25.02
CA PRO A 169 9.71 5.63 -25.35
C PRO A 169 10.43 6.05 -26.62
N ARG A 170 11.74 5.85 -26.66
CA ARG A 170 12.57 5.96 -27.87
C ARG A 170 13.24 4.62 -28.15
N SER A 171 13.55 4.36 -29.43
CA SER A 171 13.92 3.03 -29.94
C SER A 171 15.17 2.39 -29.30
N ASP A 172 16.02 3.20 -28.64
CA ASP A 172 17.30 2.74 -28.06
C ASP A 172 17.46 3.15 -26.58
N ASP A 173 16.34 3.40 -25.91
CA ASP A 173 16.37 4.05 -24.60
C ASP A 173 16.40 3.06 -23.43
N THR A 174 17.62 2.72 -23.00
CA THR A 174 17.86 1.98 -21.75
C THR A 174 17.21 2.69 -20.55
N GLU A 175 17.11 4.03 -20.59
CA GLU A 175 16.47 4.83 -19.53
C GLU A 175 14.97 4.51 -19.43
N SER A 176 14.27 4.34 -20.56
CA SER A 176 12.86 3.95 -20.58
C SER A 176 12.62 2.57 -19.97
N ILE A 177 13.50 1.59 -20.25
CA ILE A 177 13.42 0.26 -19.62
C ILE A 177 13.65 0.38 -18.11
N GLN A 178 14.70 1.09 -17.70
CA GLN A 178 15.00 1.31 -16.28
C GLN A 178 13.85 2.02 -15.56
N MET A 179 13.25 3.03 -16.20
CA MET A 179 12.09 3.76 -15.69
C MET A 179 10.89 2.84 -15.47
N ALA A 180 10.61 1.94 -16.42
CA ALA A 180 9.53 0.97 -16.29
C ALA A 180 9.76 0.01 -15.11
N LEU A 181 10.98 -0.53 -14.97
CA LEU A 181 11.35 -1.43 -13.87
C LEU A 181 11.25 -0.73 -12.51
N VAL A 182 11.80 0.48 -12.39
CA VAL A 182 11.74 1.27 -11.16
C VAL A 182 10.29 1.62 -10.82
N SER A 183 9.51 2.10 -11.78
CA SER A 183 8.10 2.44 -11.57
C SER A 183 7.29 1.24 -11.07
N ARG A 184 7.58 0.06 -11.60
CA ARG A 184 6.97 -1.19 -11.17
C ARG A 184 7.30 -1.54 -9.72
N SER A 185 8.59 -1.50 -9.37
CA SER A 185 9.07 -1.72 -8.00
C SER A 185 8.40 -0.75 -7.03
N ARG A 186 8.28 0.54 -7.40
CA ARG A 186 7.60 1.56 -6.60
C ARG A 186 6.12 1.27 -6.41
N ILE A 187 5.38 1.00 -7.48
CA ILE A 187 3.95 0.66 -7.41
C ILE A 187 3.73 -0.56 -6.50
N ARG A 188 4.56 -1.60 -6.62
CA ARG A 188 4.48 -2.80 -5.77
C ARG A 188 4.73 -2.48 -4.30
N ARG A 189 5.71 -1.63 -3.99
CA ARG A 189 5.99 -1.18 -2.62
C ARG A 189 4.83 -0.38 -2.03
N PHE A 190 4.34 0.62 -2.75
CA PHE A 190 3.17 1.39 -2.32
C PHE A 190 1.93 0.50 -2.13
N LEU A 191 1.67 -0.43 -3.05
CA LEU A 191 0.59 -1.40 -2.94
C LEU A 191 0.76 -2.30 -1.70
N GLY A 192 1.96 -2.80 -1.45
CA GLY A 192 2.28 -3.60 -0.27
C GLY A 192 2.03 -2.85 1.03
N SER A 193 2.48 -1.59 1.12
CA SER A 193 2.22 -0.73 2.28
C SER A 193 0.72 -0.48 2.49
N ALA A 194 -0.02 -0.15 1.44
CA ALA A 194 -1.47 0.05 1.52
C ALA A 194 -2.20 -1.24 1.94
N GLY A 195 -1.84 -2.38 1.34
CA GLY A 195 -2.38 -3.69 1.69
C GLY A 195 -2.11 -4.08 3.15
N ALA A 196 -0.91 -3.80 3.66
CA ALA A 196 -0.56 -4.04 5.06
C ALA A 196 -1.42 -3.20 6.02
N VAL A 197 -1.64 -1.91 5.72
CA VAL A 197 -2.53 -1.04 6.52
C VAL A 197 -3.95 -1.60 6.56
N ILE A 198 -4.50 -1.97 5.40
CA ILE A 198 -5.86 -2.52 5.31
C ILE A 198 -5.95 -3.85 6.07
N GLY A 199 -5.01 -4.76 5.85
CA GLY A 199 -4.99 -6.07 6.50
C GLY A 199 -4.92 -5.96 8.03
N LEU A 200 -4.03 -5.11 8.54
CA LEU A 200 -3.92 -4.86 9.98
C LEU A 200 -5.17 -4.18 10.55
N ALA A 201 -5.81 -3.27 9.80
CA ALA A 201 -7.03 -2.62 10.23
C ALA A 201 -8.22 -3.57 10.31
N VAL A 202 -8.35 -4.49 9.35
CA VAL A 202 -9.35 -5.57 9.38
C VAL A 202 -9.08 -6.51 10.55
N LEU A 203 -7.83 -6.90 10.76
CA LEU A 203 -7.43 -7.75 11.89
C LEU A 203 -7.75 -7.07 13.22
N ALA A 204 -7.40 -5.80 13.38
CA ALA A 204 -7.69 -5.02 14.58
C ALA A 204 -9.20 -4.89 14.83
N SER A 205 -9.99 -4.70 13.78
CA SER A 205 -11.46 -4.64 13.85
C SER A 205 -12.07 -6.00 14.25
N GLY A 206 -11.55 -7.10 13.71
CA GLY A 206 -11.95 -8.46 14.08
C GLY A 206 -11.61 -8.78 15.54
N SER A 207 -10.38 -8.46 15.97
CA SER A 207 -9.95 -8.64 17.36
C SER A 207 -10.76 -7.78 18.33
N LEU A 208 -11.09 -6.54 17.96
CA LEU A 208 -11.97 -5.67 18.77
C LEU A 208 -13.34 -6.32 18.94
N ARG A 209 -13.92 -6.84 17.85
CA ARG A 209 -15.21 -7.53 17.90
C ARG A 209 -15.16 -8.73 18.84
N LEU A 210 -14.13 -9.56 18.75
CA LEU A 210 -13.93 -10.71 19.64
C LEU A 210 -13.76 -10.29 21.11
N ALA A 211 -13.19 -9.12 21.36
CA ALA A 211 -13.00 -8.58 22.71
C ALA A 211 -14.31 -8.05 23.32
N VAL A 212 -15.15 -7.36 22.54
CA VAL A 212 -16.30 -6.62 23.05
C VAL A 212 -17.63 -7.38 22.98
N VAL A 213 -17.84 -8.21 21.95
CA VAL A 213 -19.14 -8.88 21.75
C VAL A 213 -19.50 -9.88 22.85
N PRO A 214 -18.58 -10.66 23.42
CA PRO A 214 -18.95 -11.65 24.44
C PRO A 214 -19.48 -11.06 25.75
N ALA A 215 -19.10 -9.83 26.09
CA ALA A 215 -19.35 -9.28 27.44
C ALA A 215 -19.86 -7.83 27.48
N PHE A 216 -19.74 -7.05 26.40
CA PHE A 216 -19.96 -5.60 26.46
C PHE A 216 -20.88 -5.03 25.38
N VAL A 217 -20.96 -5.65 24.21
CA VAL A 217 -21.72 -5.15 23.06
C VAL A 217 -22.56 -6.27 22.43
N PRO A 218 -23.86 -6.08 22.16
CA PRO A 218 -24.67 -7.08 21.49
C PRO A 218 -24.11 -7.45 20.11
N ALA A 219 -24.15 -8.74 19.75
CA ALA A 219 -23.66 -9.22 18.46
C ALA A 219 -24.42 -8.61 17.25
N THR A 220 -25.68 -8.20 17.45
CA THR A 220 -26.51 -7.50 16.46
C THR A 220 -26.02 -6.08 16.19
N SER A 221 -25.45 -5.41 17.19
CA SER A 221 -24.90 -4.07 17.07
C SER A 221 -23.54 -4.09 16.38
N PHE A 222 -22.72 -5.11 16.64
CA PHE A 222 -21.44 -5.30 15.97
C PHE A 222 -21.39 -6.63 15.21
N PRO A 223 -22.08 -6.74 14.07
CA PRO A 223 -22.16 -8.00 13.33
C PRO A 223 -20.84 -8.29 12.62
N ALA A 224 -20.49 -9.58 12.47
CA ALA A 224 -19.22 -9.99 11.85
C ALA A 224 -19.10 -9.50 10.39
N ILE A 225 -20.23 -9.40 9.69
CA ILE A 225 -20.28 -8.89 8.32
C ILE A 225 -19.75 -7.47 8.19
N SER A 226 -19.88 -6.62 9.22
CA SER A 226 -19.35 -5.25 9.18
C SER A 226 -17.82 -5.23 9.08
N VAL A 227 -17.12 -6.18 9.72
CA VAL A 227 -15.66 -6.31 9.63
C VAL A 227 -15.24 -6.72 8.22
N LEU A 228 -16.00 -7.64 7.60
CA LEU A 228 -15.75 -8.08 6.22
C LEU A 228 -16.03 -6.97 5.20
N LEU A 229 -17.15 -6.26 5.35
CA LEU A 229 -17.51 -5.13 4.50
C LEU A 229 -16.50 -4.00 4.60
N TYR A 230 -15.99 -3.73 5.81
CA TYR A 230 -14.91 -2.77 6.04
C TYR A 230 -13.65 -3.13 5.22
N GLY A 231 -13.19 -4.39 5.31
CA GLY A 231 -12.05 -4.86 4.52
C GLY A 231 -12.30 -4.82 3.02
N ALA A 232 -13.45 -5.33 2.57
CA ALA A 232 -13.84 -5.36 1.16
C ALA A 232 -13.91 -3.96 0.55
N PHE A 233 -14.45 -2.98 1.28
CA PHE A 233 -14.51 -1.59 0.86
C PHE A 233 -13.12 -1.02 0.56
N PHE A 234 -12.17 -1.17 1.48
CA PHE A 234 -10.81 -0.66 1.28
C PHE A 234 -10.04 -1.41 0.20
N SER A 235 -10.23 -2.73 0.10
CA SER A 235 -9.64 -3.51 -0.99
C SER A 235 -10.17 -3.06 -2.36
N ALA A 236 -11.48 -2.81 -2.47
CA ALA A 236 -12.08 -2.26 -3.70
C ALA A 236 -11.52 -0.88 -4.04
N LEU A 237 -11.40 0.00 -3.04
CA LEU A 237 -10.81 1.33 -3.21
C LEU A 237 -9.35 1.24 -3.69
N LEU A 238 -8.56 0.34 -3.11
CA LEU A 238 -7.17 0.10 -3.53
C LEU A 238 -7.09 -0.42 -4.96
N ILE A 239 -8.00 -1.30 -5.39
CA ILE A 239 -8.09 -1.79 -6.77
C ILE A 239 -8.37 -0.64 -7.74
N VAL A 240 -9.29 0.27 -7.40
CA VAL A 240 -9.62 1.44 -8.23
C VAL A 240 -8.40 2.33 -8.46
N VAL A 241 -7.51 2.45 -7.48
CA VAL A 241 -6.26 3.23 -7.58
C VAL A 241 -5.17 2.45 -8.33
N TYR A 242 -5.02 1.16 -8.03
CA TYR A 242 -3.93 0.33 -8.56
C TYR A 242 -4.11 -0.03 -10.04
N VAL A 243 -5.32 -0.39 -10.47
CA VAL A 243 -5.57 -0.88 -11.83
C VAL A 243 -5.16 0.14 -12.90
N PRO A 244 -5.54 1.43 -12.81
CA PRO A 244 -5.10 2.43 -13.78
C PRO A 244 -3.58 2.61 -13.84
N ALA A 245 -2.90 2.54 -12.70
CA ALA A 245 -1.44 2.63 -12.63
C ALA A 245 -0.78 1.42 -13.31
N HIS A 246 -1.28 0.21 -13.02
CA HIS A 246 -0.82 -1.01 -13.65
C HIS A 246 -1.03 -1.01 -15.18
N LEU A 247 -2.21 -0.57 -15.66
CA LEU A 247 -2.49 -0.47 -17.08
C LEU A 247 -1.60 0.57 -17.78
N SER A 248 -1.33 1.71 -17.11
CA SER A 248 -0.44 2.73 -17.66
C SER A 248 0.99 2.19 -17.80
N LEU A 249 1.48 1.46 -16.80
CA LEU A 249 2.78 0.80 -16.85
C LEU A 249 2.84 -0.26 -17.94
N ARG A 250 1.81 -1.10 -18.08
CA ARG A 250 1.74 -2.13 -19.13
C ARG A 250 1.77 -1.51 -20.54
N ARG A 251 1.11 -0.37 -20.73
CA ARG A 251 1.17 0.40 -21.99
C ARG A 251 2.59 0.88 -22.26
N LEU A 252 3.25 1.50 -21.29
CA LEU A 252 4.64 1.93 -21.42
C LEU A 252 5.56 0.77 -21.81
N CYS A 253 5.47 -0.39 -21.15
CA CYS A 253 6.26 -1.56 -21.51
C CYS A 253 6.00 -2.05 -22.95
N THR A 254 4.74 -1.98 -23.38
CA THR A 254 4.35 -2.33 -24.76
C THR A 254 4.96 -1.35 -25.74
N GLU A 255 4.86 -0.05 -25.48
CA GLU A 255 5.43 1.01 -26.31
C GLU A 255 6.96 0.93 -26.39
N ILE A 256 7.65 0.59 -25.28
CA ILE A 256 9.11 0.33 -25.28
C ILE A 256 9.44 -0.83 -26.21
N ARG A 257 8.70 -1.94 -26.12
CA ARG A 257 8.90 -3.10 -27.00
C ARG A 257 8.67 -2.75 -28.46
N GLU A 258 7.59 -2.02 -28.77
CA GLU A 258 7.30 -1.62 -30.15
C GLU A 258 8.32 -0.59 -30.68
N ALA A 259 8.87 0.28 -29.83
CA ALA A 259 9.90 1.23 -30.23
C ALA A 259 11.24 0.53 -30.54
N SER A 260 11.63 -0.45 -29.73
CA SER A 260 12.91 -1.17 -29.94
C SER A 260 12.82 -2.26 -31.01
N PHE A 261 11.66 -2.89 -31.20
CA PHE A 261 11.46 -3.97 -32.17
C PHE A 261 10.13 -3.79 -32.91
N PRO A 262 9.98 -2.78 -33.78
CA PRO A 262 8.71 -2.47 -34.42
C PRO A 262 8.21 -3.62 -35.31
N LEU A 263 6.89 -3.80 -35.37
CA LEU A 263 6.26 -4.81 -36.24
C LEU A 263 6.49 -4.52 -37.74
N GLU A 264 6.58 -3.25 -38.13
CA GLU A 264 6.88 -2.85 -39.52
C GLU A 264 8.30 -3.28 -39.96
N GLY A 265 9.21 -3.44 -39.00
CA GLY A 265 10.58 -3.93 -39.24
C GLY A 265 10.74 -5.43 -39.02
N MET A 266 9.64 -6.20 -38.96
CA MET A 266 9.71 -7.64 -38.72
C MET A 266 10.46 -8.35 -39.88
N PRO A 267 11.54 -9.10 -39.59
CA PRO A 267 12.25 -9.85 -40.62
C PRO A 267 11.36 -10.93 -41.26
N PRO A 268 11.64 -11.35 -42.50
CA PRO A 268 10.90 -12.42 -43.17
C PRO A 268 10.89 -13.72 -42.34
N PRO A 269 9.82 -14.55 -42.41
CA PRO A 269 9.72 -15.79 -41.62
C PRO A 269 10.87 -16.78 -41.81
N THR A 270 11.57 -16.70 -42.94
CA THR A 270 12.67 -17.59 -43.32
C THR A 270 14.05 -17.02 -43.04
N SER A 271 14.17 -15.78 -42.56
CA SER A 271 15.46 -15.18 -42.27
C SER A 271 16.00 -15.60 -40.90
N ALA A 272 17.32 -15.75 -40.79
CA ALA A 272 17.98 -16.02 -39.51
C ALA A 272 17.78 -14.85 -38.51
N GLU A 273 17.56 -13.64 -39.02
CA GLU A 273 17.33 -12.42 -38.23
C GLU A 273 16.00 -12.45 -37.45
N LEU A 274 15.01 -13.24 -37.90
CA LEU A 274 13.73 -13.38 -37.22
C LEU A 274 13.90 -13.90 -35.80
N GLU A 275 14.77 -14.88 -35.60
CA GLU A 275 15.03 -15.45 -34.27
C GLU A 275 15.59 -14.40 -33.32
N THR A 276 16.55 -13.59 -33.79
CA THR A 276 17.11 -12.48 -33.01
C THR A 276 16.05 -11.45 -32.64
N TRP A 277 15.19 -11.07 -33.59
CA TRP A 277 14.09 -10.13 -33.37
C TRP A 277 13.05 -10.66 -32.36
N LEU A 278 12.62 -11.92 -32.50
CA LEU A 278 11.68 -12.57 -31.58
C LEU A 278 12.26 -12.67 -30.16
N ASN A 279 13.53 -13.07 -30.05
CA ASN A 279 14.22 -13.17 -28.76
C ASN A 279 14.37 -11.80 -28.09
N GLY A 280 14.65 -10.74 -28.87
CA GLY A 280 14.69 -9.36 -28.39
C GLY A 280 13.37 -8.92 -27.77
N ARG A 281 12.26 -9.12 -28.50
CA ARG A 281 10.90 -8.81 -28.00
C ARG A 281 10.55 -9.61 -26.74
N LYS A 282 10.83 -10.91 -26.74
CA LYS A 282 10.59 -11.78 -25.58
C LYS A 282 11.41 -11.36 -24.37
N ARG A 283 12.65 -10.91 -24.58
CA ARG A 283 13.53 -10.42 -23.51
C ARG A 283 12.99 -9.14 -22.87
N ILE A 284 12.53 -8.17 -23.66
CA ILE A 284 11.87 -6.97 -23.12
C ILE A 284 10.60 -7.35 -22.35
N ASP A 285 9.75 -8.20 -22.90
CA ASP A 285 8.52 -8.67 -22.22
C ASP A 285 8.82 -9.39 -20.89
N THR A 286 9.90 -10.18 -20.86
CA THR A 286 10.34 -10.90 -19.67
C THR A 286 10.89 -9.95 -18.62
N LEU A 287 11.79 -9.04 -19.01
CA LEU A 287 12.40 -8.06 -18.09
C LEU A 287 11.35 -7.13 -17.50
N THR A 288 10.50 -6.56 -18.35
CA THR A 288 9.43 -5.65 -17.91
C THR A 288 8.25 -6.38 -17.27
N GLU A 289 8.21 -7.71 -17.38
CA GLU A 289 7.12 -8.58 -16.97
C GLU A 289 5.75 -8.07 -17.50
N ALA A 290 5.73 -7.55 -18.72
CA ALA A 290 4.54 -6.96 -19.36
C ALA A 290 3.36 -7.95 -19.50
N ASN A 291 3.67 -9.25 -19.47
CA ASN A 291 2.71 -10.35 -19.61
C ASN A 291 2.25 -10.94 -18.27
N VAL A 292 2.74 -10.44 -17.13
CA VAL A 292 2.31 -10.94 -15.83
C VAL A 292 0.90 -10.43 -15.52
N THR A 293 -0.03 -11.38 -15.37
CA THR A 293 -1.43 -11.08 -15.07
C THR A 293 -1.57 -10.45 -13.67
N ILE A 294 -2.56 -9.57 -13.52
CA ILE A 294 -2.90 -8.96 -12.21
C ILE A 294 -3.17 -10.06 -11.16
N GLY A 295 -3.77 -11.18 -11.59
CA GLY A 295 -4.11 -12.31 -10.74
C GLY A 295 -2.89 -12.95 -10.05
N SER A 296 -1.77 -13.15 -10.75
CA SER A 296 -0.59 -13.78 -10.13
C SER A 296 0.07 -12.88 -9.08
N GLN A 297 0.01 -11.55 -9.28
CA GLN A 297 0.51 -10.59 -8.29
C GLN A 297 -0.39 -10.53 -7.05
N LEU A 298 -1.71 -10.56 -7.24
CA LEU A 298 -2.66 -10.64 -6.12
C LEU A 298 -2.52 -11.96 -5.37
N GLN A 299 -2.31 -13.07 -6.08
CA GLN A 299 -2.13 -14.38 -5.47
C GLN A 299 -0.90 -14.42 -4.54
N ALA A 300 0.22 -13.82 -4.94
CA ALA A 300 1.40 -13.71 -4.09
C ALA A 300 1.12 -12.90 -2.80
N ALA A 301 0.37 -11.80 -2.91
CA ALA A 301 -0.03 -11.01 -1.74
C ALA A 301 -0.98 -11.80 -0.81
N VAL A 302 -1.91 -12.58 -1.38
CA VAL A 302 -2.79 -13.48 -0.62
C VAL A 302 -2.00 -14.55 0.12
N PHE A 303 -0.97 -15.14 -0.49
CA PHE A 303 -0.12 -16.13 0.19
C PHE A 303 0.65 -15.56 1.39
N ILE A 304 1.18 -14.34 1.29
CA ILE A 304 1.87 -13.66 2.39
C ILE A 304 0.89 -13.38 3.54
N LEU A 305 -0.36 -13.02 3.21
CA LEU A 305 -1.41 -12.77 4.18
C LEU A 305 -2.16 -14.03 4.63
N ALA A 306 -1.86 -15.20 4.04
CA ALA A 306 -2.56 -16.45 4.32
C ALA A 306 -2.48 -16.86 5.80
N PRO A 307 -1.33 -16.75 6.51
CA PRO A 307 -1.27 -17.07 7.94
C PRO A 307 -2.17 -16.15 8.79
N LEU A 308 -2.22 -14.85 8.46
CA LEU A 308 -3.04 -13.87 9.18
C LEU A 308 -4.53 -14.05 8.89
N THR A 309 -4.89 -14.29 7.63
CA THR A 309 -6.27 -14.55 7.23
C THR A 309 -6.77 -15.89 7.76
N SER A 310 -5.92 -16.92 7.80
CA SER A 310 -6.24 -18.20 8.43
C SER A 310 -6.43 -18.06 9.93
N ALA A 311 -5.56 -17.33 10.64
CA ALA A 311 -5.73 -17.02 12.06
C ALA A 311 -7.00 -16.20 12.34
N ALA A 312 -7.31 -15.23 11.48
CA ALA A 312 -8.55 -14.45 11.57
C ALA A 312 -9.79 -15.33 11.28
N LEU A 313 -9.75 -16.17 10.24
CA LEU A 313 -10.85 -17.07 9.89
C LEU A 313 -11.12 -18.09 10.99
N THR A 314 -10.07 -18.72 11.53
CA THR A 314 -10.20 -19.69 12.63
C THR A 314 -10.74 -19.08 13.92
N THR A 315 -10.48 -17.79 14.15
CA THR A 315 -11.01 -17.07 15.33
C THR A 315 -12.39 -16.46 15.10
N LEU A 316 -12.75 -16.13 13.85
CA LEU A 316 -14.04 -15.55 13.46
C LEU A 316 -15.10 -16.61 13.12
N LEU A 317 -14.70 -17.85 12.82
CA LEU A 317 -15.63 -18.95 12.60
C LEU A 317 -16.33 -19.29 13.92
N PRO A 318 -17.66 -19.25 13.99
CA PRO A 318 -18.38 -19.69 15.17
C PRO A 318 -18.03 -21.15 15.43
N LYS A 319 -17.72 -21.49 16.69
CA LYS A 319 -17.62 -22.89 17.10
C LYS A 319 -18.98 -23.52 16.82
N VAL A 320 -19.04 -24.36 15.79
CA VAL A 320 -20.20 -25.22 15.57
C VAL A 320 -20.20 -26.17 16.77
N GLY A 321 -21.17 -25.97 17.66
CA GLY A 321 -21.39 -26.80 18.84
C GLY A 321 -21.88 -28.18 18.45
#